data_AF-A0A5C6LWB4-F1
#
_entry.id   AF-A0A5C6LWB4-F1
#
_cell.length_a   1.000
_cell.length_b   1.000
_cell.length_c   1.000
_cell.angle_alpha   90.00
_cell.angle_beta   90.00
_cell.angle_gamma   90.00
#
_symmetry.space_group_name_H-M   'P 1'
#
loop_
_entity.id
_entity.type
_entity.pdbx_description
1 polymer ?
#
loop_
_entity_poly.entity_id
_entity_poly.type
_entity_poly.pdbx_seq_one_letter_code
_entity_poly.pdbx_strand_id
1 'polypeptide(L)'
;MVITASRKPGVINKKGVLVIDTIYKSIYPFRNNLTIAGDQDGNNMVLLDTAGKRITPPAGIQDANALKAYYEKIPVNERTKGHLIDGRYLVDMGNGITLNVRHGDAYYMDERKYVLWQFAKTADLPHHYDIDYQLMGYYPIKDDPAPVYHCKQALPSGVFSLTVMPDIREAENGFSNAGGYRTILANRSGQAITFNTYDHGLLMRMQAKTNTGDWRDIEDIARGCGNGFSDMTLRSGHYLHLTSPAYSGAIKTKLRLRFTYVSYGRSHTIFSNEFDGSINPGQLWRSEWNFPSTDYLRP
;
A
#
# COMPACT_ATOMS: atom_id res chain seq x y z
N MET A 1 12.43 5.67 -2.59
CA MET A 1 13.28 4.96 -1.58
C MET A 1 12.41 3.94 -0.85
N VAL A 2 12.94 2.79 -0.44
CA VAL A 2 12.23 1.78 0.37
C VAL A 2 12.87 1.66 1.75
N ILE A 3 12.11 1.35 2.80
CA ILE A 3 12.62 1.14 4.16
C ILE A 3 12.16 -0.23 4.64
N THR A 4 13.09 -1.05 5.13
CA THR A 4 12.76 -2.39 5.68
C THR A 4 12.27 -2.31 7.12
N ALA A 5 11.75 -3.43 7.64
CA ALA A 5 11.39 -3.57 9.04
C ALA A 5 12.56 -3.30 10.01
N SER A 6 13.81 -3.48 9.57
CA SER A 6 15.02 -3.13 10.34
C SER A 6 15.44 -1.67 10.20
N ARG A 7 14.59 -0.82 9.60
CA ARG A 7 14.80 0.61 9.36
C ARG A 7 16.01 0.94 8.48
N LYS A 8 16.43 -0.01 7.64
CA LYS A 8 17.51 0.23 6.69
C LYS A 8 16.95 0.67 5.34
N PRO A 9 17.40 1.83 4.80
CA PRO A 9 16.94 2.30 3.50
C PRO A 9 17.53 1.48 2.35
N GLY A 10 16.77 1.39 1.25
CA GLY A 10 17.20 0.88 -0.05
C GLY A 10 16.63 1.72 -1.19
N VAL A 11 17.11 1.51 -2.41
CA VAL A 11 16.64 2.23 -3.61
C VAL A 11 16.12 1.24 -4.63
N ILE A 12 14.93 1.49 -5.16
CA ILE A 12 14.33 0.74 -6.26
C ILE A 12 14.33 1.60 -7.52
N ASN A 13 14.51 1.00 -8.69
CA ASN A 13 14.45 1.72 -9.97
C ASN A 13 13.01 1.79 -10.51
N LYS A 14 12.82 2.43 -11.68
CA LYS A 14 11.52 2.60 -12.36
C LYS A 14 10.80 1.28 -12.70
N LYS A 15 11.50 0.13 -12.67
CA LYS A 15 10.93 -1.20 -12.91
C LYS A 15 10.58 -1.93 -11.60
N GLY A 16 10.69 -1.27 -10.45
CA GLY A 16 10.48 -1.88 -9.13
C GLY A 16 11.61 -2.80 -8.68
N VAL A 17 12.76 -2.80 -9.37
CA VAL A 17 13.91 -3.64 -9.02
C VAL A 17 14.78 -2.91 -7.98
N LEU A 18 15.14 -3.60 -6.90
CA LEU A 18 16.08 -3.11 -5.90
C LEU A 18 17.47 -2.92 -6.53
N VAL A 19 17.95 -1.68 -6.56
CA VAL A 19 19.25 -1.30 -7.11
C VAL A 19 20.27 -0.95 -6.03
N ILE A 20 19.85 -0.39 -4.89
CA ILE A 20 20.71 -0.25 -3.70
C ILE A 20 20.09 -1.06 -2.58
N ASP A 21 20.84 -2.05 -2.09
CA ASP A 21 20.40 -2.97 -1.05
C ASP A 21 20.20 -2.26 0.30
N THR A 22 19.33 -2.85 1.11
CA THR A 22 18.89 -2.39 2.43
C THR A 22 19.89 -2.73 3.53
N ILE A 23 21.19 -2.62 3.23
CA ILE A 23 22.28 -2.96 4.14
C ILE A 23 22.85 -1.72 4.84
N TYR A 24 22.67 -0.54 4.25
CA TYR A 24 23.13 0.75 4.75
C TYR A 24 22.21 1.29 5.84
N LYS A 25 22.73 2.13 6.73
CA LYS A 25 21.91 2.87 7.71
C LYS A 25 21.45 4.22 7.16
N SER A 26 22.18 4.77 6.20
CA SER A 26 21.85 6.02 5.52
C SER A 26 22.13 5.90 4.01
N ILE A 27 21.24 6.48 3.20
CA ILE A 27 21.45 6.68 1.76
C ILE A 27 21.09 8.14 1.47
N TYR A 28 22.02 8.87 0.89
CA TYR A 28 21.80 10.28 0.54
C TYR A 28 21.00 10.37 -0.76
N PRO A 29 20.41 11.54 -1.08
CA PRO A 29 19.82 11.77 -2.40
C PRO A 29 20.80 11.49 -3.54
N PHE A 30 20.32 11.37 -4.78
CA PHE A 30 21.23 11.32 -5.92
C PHE A 30 21.65 12.73 -6.35
N ARG A 31 22.91 12.91 -6.70
CA ARG A 31 23.48 14.10 -7.35
C ARG A 31 24.23 13.66 -8.60
N ASN A 32 23.75 14.11 -9.76
CA ASN A 32 24.33 13.74 -11.05
C ASN A 32 24.54 12.22 -11.23
N ASN A 33 23.50 11.43 -10.93
CA ASN A 33 23.50 9.96 -11.00
C ASN A 33 24.43 9.25 -9.99
N LEU A 34 24.94 9.96 -8.98
CA LEU A 34 25.73 9.39 -7.89
C LEU A 34 25.05 9.64 -6.54
N THR A 35 25.17 8.70 -5.61
CA THR A 35 24.77 8.88 -4.21
C THR A 35 25.87 8.37 -3.29
N ILE A 36 25.84 8.76 -2.03
CA ILE A 36 26.66 8.15 -0.99
C ILE A 36 25.76 7.39 0.00
N ALA A 37 26.21 6.22 0.43
CA ALA A 37 25.50 5.37 1.39
C ALA A 37 26.47 4.85 2.44
N GLY A 38 26.02 4.68 3.68
CA GLY A 38 26.91 4.28 4.77
C GLY A 38 26.24 4.00 6.10
N ASP A 39 27.03 4.01 7.16
CA ASP A 39 26.55 4.00 8.54
C ASP A 39 25.97 5.37 8.95
N GLN A 40 25.41 5.46 10.17
CA GLN A 40 24.84 6.69 10.70
C GLN A 40 25.89 7.74 11.02
N ASP A 41 27.07 7.29 11.45
CA ASP A 41 28.15 8.17 11.91
C ASP A 41 28.99 8.71 10.74
N GLY A 42 28.69 8.26 9.52
CA GLY A 42 29.36 8.69 8.31
C GLY A 42 30.82 8.23 8.25
N ASN A 43 31.19 7.15 8.95
CA ASN A 43 32.55 6.62 8.96
C ASN A 43 32.78 5.62 7.82
N ASN A 44 31.73 4.90 7.41
CA ASN A 44 31.80 3.88 6.36
C ASN A 44 30.93 4.27 5.16
N MET A 45 31.30 5.35 4.48
CA MET A 45 30.59 5.82 3.30
C MET A 45 31.15 5.22 2.01
N VAL A 46 30.25 4.84 1.10
CA VAL A 46 30.58 4.43 -0.26
C VAL A 46 29.87 5.31 -1.26
N LEU A 47 30.53 5.62 -2.37
CA LEU A 47 29.93 6.28 -3.52
C LEU A 47 29.29 5.22 -4.42
N LEU A 48 28.04 5.42 -4.81
CA LEU A 48 27.24 4.49 -5.59
C LEU A 48 26.68 5.19 -6.82
N ASP A 49 26.53 4.48 -7.93
CA ASP A 49 25.75 4.94 -9.10
C ASP A 49 24.26 4.57 -8.99
N THR A 50 23.46 4.90 -10.01
CA THR A 50 22.01 4.60 -10.06
C THR A 50 21.68 3.11 -10.14
N ALA A 51 22.66 2.25 -10.43
CA ALA A 51 22.52 0.79 -10.37
C ALA A 51 23.01 0.22 -9.03
N GLY A 52 23.39 1.09 -8.08
CA GLY A 52 23.98 0.73 -6.80
C GLY A 52 25.38 0.13 -6.89
N LYS A 53 26.05 0.28 -8.02
CA LYS A 53 27.44 -0.14 -8.18
C LYS A 53 28.35 0.85 -7.47
N ARG A 54 29.32 0.32 -6.72
CA ARG A 54 30.35 1.15 -6.08
C ARG A 54 31.22 1.84 -7.13
N ILE A 55 31.38 3.15 -6.96
CA ILE A 55 32.22 4.00 -7.79
C ILE A 55 33.45 4.39 -6.98
N THR A 56 34.64 4.24 -7.57
CA THR A 56 35.87 4.72 -6.96
C THR A 56 35.89 6.24 -6.98
N PRO A 57 35.99 6.92 -5.82
CA PRO A 57 36.10 8.37 -5.79
C PRO A 57 37.40 8.85 -6.45
N PRO A 58 37.49 10.13 -6.87
CA PRO A 58 38.74 10.73 -7.35
C PRO A 58 39.90 10.58 -6.36
N ALA A 59 41.12 10.55 -6.90
CA ALA A 59 42.35 10.48 -6.11
C ALA A 59 42.41 11.62 -5.07
N GLY A 60 42.77 11.29 -3.83
CA GLY A 60 42.85 12.25 -2.72
C GLY A 60 41.65 12.21 -1.75
N ILE A 61 40.59 11.47 -2.06
CA ILE A 61 39.51 11.19 -1.11
C ILE A 61 39.86 9.92 -0.34
N GLN A 62 40.32 10.07 0.90
CA GLN A 62 40.84 8.97 1.72
C GLN A 62 39.92 8.58 2.89
N ASP A 63 38.95 9.43 3.21
CA ASP A 63 38.01 9.20 4.30
C ASP A 63 36.60 9.65 3.92
N ALA A 64 35.66 9.32 4.79
CA ALA A 64 34.25 9.55 4.55
C ALA A 64 33.84 11.04 4.65
N ASN A 65 34.55 11.86 5.42
CA ASN A 65 34.31 13.30 5.46
C ASN A 65 34.74 13.95 4.14
N ALA A 66 35.89 13.56 3.61
CA ALA A 66 36.37 13.96 2.29
C ALA A 66 35.42 13.48 1.19
N LEU A 67 34.90 12.26 1.30
CA LEU A 67 33.93 11.72 0.33
C LEU A 67 32.60 12.50 0.38
N LYS A 68 32.09 12.79 1.58
CA LYS A 68 30.89 13.60 1.76
C LYS A 68 31.08 15.01 1.20
N ALA A 69 32.20 15.67 1.51
CA ALA A 69 32.54 16.99 0.98
C ALA A 69 32.69 16.98 -0.55
N TYR A 70 33.26 15.93 -1.13
CA TYR A 70 33.30 15.74 -2.58
C TYR A 70 31.90 15.58 -3.17
N TYR A 71 31.09 14.70 -2.60
CA TYR A 71 29.72 14.44 -3.03
C TYR A 71 28.86 15.71 -2.96
N GLU A 72 28.99 16.52 -1.92
CA GLU A 72 28.26 17.79 -1.76
C GLU A 72 28.63 18.83 -2.84
N LYS A 73 29.85 18.75 -3.40
CA LYS A 73 30.31 19.59 -4.53
C LYS A 73 29.81 19.08 -5.88
N ILE A 74 29.32 17.84 -5.99
CA ILE A 74 28.79 17.32 -7.26
C ILE A 74 27.59 18.18 -7.65
N PRO A 75 27.59 18.79 -8.84
CA PRO A 75 26.49 19.62 -9.29
C PRO A 75 25.23 18.78 -9.36
N VAL A 76 24.15 19.29 -8.81
CA VAL A 76 22.86 18.63 -8.91
C VAL A 76 22.33 18.89 -10.31
N ASN A 77 22.28 17.86 -11.16
CA ASN A 77 21.70 18.01 -12.50
C ASN A 77 20.21 18.40 -12.37
N GLU A 78 19.64 19.11 -13.35
CA GLU A 78 18.23 19.55 -13.28
C GLU A 78 17.23 18.39 -13.12
N ARG A 79 17.62 17.16 -13.51
CA ARG A 79 16.84 15.92 -13.37
C ARG A 79 16.87 15.31 -11.95
N THR A 80 17.83 15.68 -11.10
CA THR A 80 18.05 15.16 -9.72
C THR A 80 17.95 16.25 -8.66
N LYS A 81 17.50 17.44 -9.06
CA LYS A 81 17.35 18.62 -8.20
C LYS A 81 16.17 18.42 -7.24
N GLY A 82 16.36 17.57 -6.24
CA GLY A 82 15.65 17.64 -4.97
C GLY A 82 16.00 18.98 -4.35
N HIS A 83 15.15 19.98 -4.58
CA HIS A 83 15.33 21.27 -3.95
C HIS A 83 14.84 21.22 -2.50
N LEU A 84 15.69 21.63 -1.56
CA LEU A 84 15.23 22.34 -0.38
C LEU A 84 14.75 23.71 -0.86
N ILE A 85 13.44 23.91 -0.86
CA ILE A 85 12.83 25.23 -0.94
C ILE A 85 12.20 25.41 0.44
N ASP A 86 12.59 26.40 1.24
CA ASP A 86 12.05 26.67 2.59
C ASP A 86 11.93 25.47 3.57
N GLY A 87 12.96 24.62 3.74
CA GLY A 87 12.95 23.59 4.80
C GLY A 87 12.13 22.31 4.55
N ARG A 88 11.89 21.93 3.28
CA ARG A 88 10.99 20.82 2.87
C ARG A 88 11.71 19.48 2.63
N TYR A 89 11.01 18.35 2.86
CA TYR A 89 11.43 16.99 2.48
C TYR A 89 10.70 16.53 1.20
N LEU A 90 11.47 16.05 0.22
CA LEU A 90 10.96 15.42 -1.00
C LEU A 90 11.38 13.95 -0.99
N VAL A 91 10.41 13.03 -1.01
CA VAL A 91 10.66 11.59 -1.14
C VAL A 91 10.28 11.17 -2.55
N ASP A 92 11.25 10.76 -3.35
CA ASP A 92 10.98 10.12 -4.65
C ASP A 92 10.36 8.74 -4.40
N MET A 93 9.11 8.60 -4.83
CA MET A 93 8.26 7.43 -4.66
C MET A 93 8.38 6.43 -5.82
N GLY A 94 9.09 6.79 -6.89
CA GLY A 94 9.10 6.07 -8.15
C GLY A 94 7.96 6.49 -9.10
N ASN A 95 8.00 5.99 -10.34
CA ASN A 95 7.02 6.28 -11.41
C ASN A 95 6.83 7.78 -11.74
N GLY A 96 7.83 8.62 -11.46
CA GLY A 96 7.76 10.05 -11.68
C GLY A 96 6.93 10.81 -10.63
N ILE A 97 6.66 10.17 -9.48
CA ILE A 97 5.90 10.77 -8.38
C ILE A 97 6.83 11.12 -7.23
N THR A 98 6.74 12.35 -6.74
CA THR A 98 7.46 12.82 -5.55
C THR A 98 6.47 13.17 -4.44
N LEU A 99 6.66 12.64 -3.24
CA LEU A 99 5.94 13.05 -2.03
C LEU A 99 6.62 14.28 -1.42
N ASN A 100 5.84 15.31 -1.14
CA ASN A 100 6.28 16.55 -0.49
C ASN A 100 5.45 16.77 0.77
N VAL A 101 6.10 16.99 1.91
CA VAL A 101 5.42 17.27 3.17
C VAL A 101 5.72 18.71 3.61
N ARG A 102 4.68 19.54 3.79
CA ARG A 102 4.78 20.95 4.21
C ARG A 102 3.73 21.28 5.26
N HIS A 103 4.16 21.73 6.44
CA HIS A 103 3.26 22.22 7.51
C HIS A 103 2.14 21.24 7.90
N GLY A 104 2.41 19.93 7.87
CA GLY A 104 1.43 18.88 8.14
C GLY A 104 0.63 18.40 6.93
N ASP A 105 0.75 19.06 5.77
CA ASP A 105 0.12 18.64 4.54
C ASP A 105 1.08 17.80 3.67
N ALA A 106 0.59 16.73 3.04
CA ALA A 106 1.39 15.83 2.20
C ALA A 106 0.87 15.83 0.75
N TYR A 107 1.70 16.12 -0.25
CA TYR A 107 1.29 16.19 -1.65
C TYR A 107 2.16 15.30 -2.54
N TYR A 108 1.54 14.59 -3.48
CA TYR A 108 2.21 13.91 -4.57
C TYR A 108 2.31 14.83 -5.77
N MET A 109 3.47 14.88 -6.40
CA MET A 109 3.71 15.68 -7.62
C MET A 109 4.29 14.81 -8.73
N ASP A 110 3.96 15.13 -9.98
CA ASP A 110 4.62 14.54 -11.15
C ASP A 110 6.03 15.15 -11.39
N GLU A 111 6.75 14.62 -12.37
CA GLU A 111 8.10 15.09 -12.74
C GLU A 111 8.12 16.57 -13.19
N ARG A 112 6.97 17.12 -13.61
CA ARG A 112 6.81 18.52 -14.02
C ARG A 112 6.40 19.43 -12.86
N LYS A 113 6.33 18.88 -11.64
CA LYS A 113 5.88 19.55 -10.40
C LYS A 113 4.38 19.88 -10.38
N TYR A 114 3.57 19.23 -11.20
CA TYR A 114 2.12 19.29 -11.05
C TYR A 114 1.70 18.44 -9.88
N VAL A 115 0.88 18.99 -8.98
CA VAL A 115 0.27 18.23 -7.88
C VAL A 115 -0.66 17.19 -8.49
N LEU A 116 -0.31 15.92 -8.31
CA LEU A 116 -1.14 14.78 -8.69
C LEU A 116 -2.22 14.52 -7.64
N TRP A 117 -1.87 14.73 -6.38
CA TRP A 117 -2.77 14.53 -5.25
C TRP A 117 -2.26 15.27 -4.02
N GLN A 118 -3.18 15.72 -3.18
CA GLN A 118 -2.90 16.43 -1.96
C GLN A 118 -3.69 15.82 -0.82
N PHE A 119 -3.01 15.42 0.26
CA PHE A 119 -3.64 14.97 1.49
C PHE A 119 -4.60 16.06 1.93
N ALA A 120 -5.88 15.70 2.05
CA ALA A 120 -6.91 16.63 2.46
C ALA A 120 -6.48 17.27 3.79
N LYS A 121 -6.59 18.60 3.86
CA LYS A 121 -6.32 19.31 5.11
C LYS A 121 -7.22 18.70 6.19
N THR A 122 -6.70 18.51 7.38
CA THR A 122 -7.38 17.84 8.51
C THR A 122 -8.76 18.39 8.87
N ALA A 123 -9.15 19.57 8.38
CA ALA A 123 -10.47 20.16 8.54
C ALA A 123 -11.53 19.65 7.53
N ASP A 124 -11.12 19.02 6.43
CA ASP A 124 -11.96 18.41 5.40
C ASP A 124 -11.65 16.91 5.36
N LEU A 125 -12.07 16.16 6.38
CA LEU A 125 -11.86 14.70 6.39
C LEU A 125 -12.47 14.11 5.09
N PRO A 126 -11.64 13.52 4.21
CA PRO A 126 -11.98 13.30 2.83
C PRO A 126 -13.06 12.24 2.68
N HIS A 127 -13.73 12.28 1.53
CA HIS A 127 -14.54 11.20 1.01
C HIS A 127 -13.95 9.84 1.40
N HIS A 128 -14.75 9.02 2.06
CA HIS A 128 -14.38 7.98 3.02
C HIS A 128 -13.40 6.87 2.59
N TYR A 129 -12.86 6.91 1.36
CA TYR A 129 -11.79 6.04 0.88
C TYR A 129 -10.79 6.71 -0.09
N ASP A 130 -10.71 8.04 -0.11
CA ASP A 130 -9.58 8.79 -0.69
C ASP A 130 -8.46 8.90 0.34
N ILE A 131 -7.86 7.76 0.64
CA ILE A 131 -6.83 7.62 1.68
C ILE A 131 -5.50 7.21 1.06
N ASP A 132 -4.43 7.48 1.78
CA ASP A 132 -3.07 7.30 1.28
C ASP A 132 -2.24 6.38 2.18
N TYR A 133 -2.91 5.40 2.77
CA TYR A 133 -2.33 4.36 3.60
C TYR A 133 -3.17 3.09 3.48
N GLN A 134 -2.60 1.95 3.86
CA GLN A 134 -3.29 0.68 3.92
C GLN A 134 -4.21 0.69 5.14
N LEU A 135 -5.52 0.63 4.89
CA LEU A 135 -6.51 0.34 5.92
C LEU A 135 -6.44 -1.14 6.33
N MET A 136 -6.97 -1.43 7.51
CA MET A 136 -7.27 -2.80 7.88
C MET A 136 -8.32 -3.39 6.93
N GLY A 137 -8.02 -4.53 6.32
CA GLY A 137 -8.94 -5.26 5.45
C GLY A 137 -10.01 -6.02 6.23
N TYR A 138 -10.90 -5.27 6.88
CA TYR A 138 -12.01 -5.77 7.68
C TYR A 138 -13.35 -5.56 6.97
N TYR A 139 -14.10 -6.64 6.79
CA TYR A 139 -15.30 -6.68 5.97
C TYR A 139 -16.49 -7.20 6.79
N PRO A 140 -17.34 -6.30 7.33
CA PRO A 140 -18.47 -6.68 8.15
C PRO A 140 -19.45 -7.60 7.42
N ILE A 141 -19.95 -8.62 8.11
CA ILE A 141 -21.07 -9.43 7.65
C ILE A 141 -22.36 -8.69 7.97
N LYS A 142 -23.15 -8.35 6.94
CA LYS A 142 -24.38 -7.57 7.11
C LYS A 142 -25.54 -8.37 7.68
N ASP A 143 -25.68 -9.59 7.17
CA ASP A 143 -26.83 -10.45 7.42
C ASP A 143 -26.38 -11.88 7.69
N ASP A 144 -27.24 -12.64 8.36
CA ASP A 144 -27.07 -14.08 8.51
C ASP A 144 -26.98 -14.78 7.14
N PRO A 145 -26.29 -15.94 7.05
CA PRO A 145 -26.23 -16.73 5.83
C PRO A 145 -27.60 -16.94 5.20
N ALA A 146 -27.75 -16.49 3.95
CA ALA A 146 -28.99 -16.62 3.20
C ALA A 146 -28.84 -17.66 2.08
N PRO A 147 -29.90 -18.40 1.72
CA PRO A 147 -29.88 -19.27 0.56
C PRO A 147 -29.59 -18.52 -0.75
N VAL A 148 -28.79 -19.10 -1.64
CA VAL A 148 -28.35 -18.46 -2.91
C VAL A 148 -29.50 -18.08 -3.85
N TYR A 149 -30.66 -18.72 -3.76
CA TYR A 149 -31.82 -18.35 -4.57
C TYR A 149 -32.46 -17.02 -4.15
N HIS A 150 -32.11 -16.48 -2.98
CA HIS A 150 -32.44 -15.10 -2.59
C HIS A 150 -31.45 -14.07 -3.14
N CYS A 151 -30.28 -14.50 -3.64
CA CYS A 151 -29.34 -13.60 -4.29
C CYS A 151 -29.85 -13.28 -5.70
N LYS A 152 -30.06 -11.99 -5.98
CA LYS A 152 -30.55 -11.53 -7.30
C LYS A 152 -29.46 -11.57 -8.37
N GLN A 153 -28.21 -11.73 -7.96
CA GLN A 153 -27.06 -11.67 -8.85
C GLN A 153 -26.58 -13.07 -9.24
N ALA A 154 -26.07 -13.19 -10.47
CA ALA A 154 -25.47 -14.43 -10.93
C ALA A 154 -24.18 -14.69 -10.17
N LEU A 155 -24.11 -15.86 -9.52
CA LEU A 155 -22.95 -16.31 -8.75
C LEU A 155 -22.30 -17.51 -9.45
N PRO A 156 -20.97 -17.68 -9.40
CA PRO A 156 -20.30 -18.86 -9.96
C PRO A 156 -20.87 -20.18 -9.43
N SER A 157 -21.23 -21.10 -10.32
CA SER A 157 -21.79 -22.41 -9.95
C SER A 157 -20.71 -23.43 -9.58
N GLY A 158 -21.01 -24.34 -8.66
CA GLY A 158 -20.14 -25.48 -8.36
C GLY A 158 -18.91 -25.15 -7.51
N VAL A 159 -18.78 -23.92 -7.01
CA VAL A 159 -17.57 -23.45 -6.32
C VAL A 159 -17.87 -22.63 -5.07
N PHE A 160 -16.87 -22.51 -4.18
CA PHE A 160 -16.83 -21.47 -3.16
C PHE A 160 -16.21 -20.21 -3.79
N SER A 161 -16.93 -19.10 -3.78
CA SER A 161 -16.59 -17.93 -4.61
C SER A 161 -16.80 -16.61 -3.88
N LEU A 162 -15.94 -15.65 -4.20
CA LEU A 162 -16.04 -14.26 -3.78
C LEU A 162 -16.38 -13.41 -5.01
N THR A 163 -17.33 -12.48 -4.89
CA THR A 163 -17.77 -11.65 -6.03
C THR A 163 -18.00 -10.22 -5.56
N VAL A 164 -17.39 -9.26 -6.25
CA VAL A 164 -17.57 -7.82 -6.02
C VAL A 164 -18.41 -7.24 -7.15
N MET A 165 -19.43 -6.45 -6.80
CA MET A 165 -20.37 -5.85 -7.74
C MET A 165 -20.10 -4.33 -7.80
N PRO A 166 -19.18 -3.86 -8.67
CA PRO A 166 -18.75 -2.47 -8.67
C PRO A 166 -19.87 -1.46 -8.97
N ASP A 167 -20.93 -1.91 -9.65
CA ASP A 167 -22.08 -1.09 -10.04
C ASP A 167 -23.13 -0.93 -8.94
N ILE A 168 -23.00 -1.66 -7.82
CA ILE A 168 -23.95 -1.61 -6.70
C ILE A 168 -23.26 -1.01 -5.48
N ARG A 169 -23.63 0.23 -5.16
CA ARG A 169 -23.14 0.97 -3.99
C ARG A 169 -24.05 0.75 -2.79
N GLU A 170 -23.46 0.54 -1.63
CA GLU A 170 -24.19 0.42 -0.37
C GLU A 170 -23.53 1.24 0.72
N ALA A 171 -24.37 1.89 1.53
CA ALA A 171 -23.90 2.47 2.78
C ALA A 171 -23.51 1.35 3.76
N GLU A 172 -22.48 1.61 4.55
CA GLU A 172 -22.03 0.74 5.63
C GLU A 172 -21.71 1.61 6.85
N ASN A 173 -22.36 1.29 7.97
CA ASN A 173 -22.23 2.07 9.20
C ASN A 173 -20.79 1.97 9.77
N GLY A 174 -20.09 0.87 9.50
CA GLY A 174 -18.67 0.69 9.85
C GLY A 174 -17.70 1.52 9.00
N PHE A 175 -18.17 2.10 7.90
CA PHE A 175 -17.35 2.88 6.96
C PHE A 175 -17.80 4.34 6.89
N SER A 176 -18.22 4.92 8.01
CA SER A 176 -18.57 6.34 8.10
C SER A 176 -19.61 6.79 7.04
N ASN A 177 -20.52 5.89 6.65
CA ASN A 177 -21.55 6.09 5.61
C ASN A 177 -21.02 6.25 4.18
N ALA A 178 -19.79 5.84 3.90
CA ALA A 178 -19.28 5.69 2.55
C ALA A 178 -20.10 4.68 1.73
N GLY A 179 -20.27 4.96 0.43
CA GLY A 179 -20.76 3.97 -0.50
C GLY A 179 -19.69 2.93 -0.84
N GLY A 180 -19.72 1.78 -0.19
CA GLY A 180 -18.90 0.61 -0.55
C GLY A 180 -19.51 -0.20 -1.69
N TYR A 181 -18.77 -1.16 -2.24
CA TYR A 181 -19.31 -2.11 -3.22
C TYR A 181 -19.99 -3.28 -2.51
N ARG A 182 -21.16 -3.69 -3.01
CA ARG A 182 -21.77 -4.97 -2.61
C ARG A 182 -20.80 -6.10 -2.93
N THR A 183 -20.54 -6.94 -1.93
CA THR A 183 -19.66 -8.10 -2.05
C THR A 183 -20.37 -9.34 -1.52
N ILE A 184 -20.29 -10.43 -2.27
CA ILE A 184 -20.93 -11.70 -1.94
C ILE A 184 -19.87 -12.79 -1.79
N LEU A 185 -19.90 -13.50 -0.67
CA LEU A 185 -19.17 -14.74 -0.46
C LEU A 185 -20.16 -15.90 -0.53
N ALA A 186 -20.13 -16.69 -1.59
CA ALA A 186 -21.11 -17.73 -1.86
C ALA A 186 -20.48 -19.12 -1.85
N ASN A 187 -21.17 -20.07 -1.23
CA ASN A 187 -20.81 -21.48 -1.26
C ASN A 187 -21.76 -22.27 -2.15
N ARG A 188 -21.30 -22.64 -3.35
CA ARG A 188 -22.01 -23.54 -4.28
C ARG A 188 -21.20 -24.79 -4.57
N SER A 189 -20.26 -25.15 -3.69
CA SER A 189 -19.30 -26.25 -3.87
C SER A 189 -19.87 -27.65 -3.65
N GLY A 190 -21.07 -27.76 -3.07
CA GLY A 190 -21.64 -29.04 -2.66
C GLY A 190 -21.25 -29.48 -1.25
N GLN A 191 -20.29 -28.80 -0.61
CA GLN A 191 -19.83 -29.09 0.75
C GLN A 191 -19.98 -27.87 1.66
N ALA A 192 -20.11 -28.07 2.97
CA ALA A 192 -20.05 -26.97 3.93
C ALA A 192 -18.60 -26.50 4.08
N ILE A 193 -18.39 -25.19 4.18
CA ILE A 193 -17.06 -24.60 4.36
C ILE A 193 -17.03 -23.87 5.69
N THR A 194 -16.10 -24.28 6.57
CA THR A 194 -15.80 -23.58 7.82
C THR A 194 -14.59 -22.68 7.63
N PHE A 195 -14.67 -21.45 8.14
CA PHE A 195 -13.61 -20.44 8.13
C PHE A 195 -13.71 -19.54 9.37
N ASN A 196 -12.61 -18.86 9.71
CA ASN A 196 -12.58 -17.93 10.84
C ASN A 196 -13.17 -16.57 10.47
N THR A 197 -13.95 -16.01 11.38
CA THR A 197 -14.39 -14.61 11.40
C THR A 197 -13.66 -13.87 12.52
N TYR A 198 -13.68 -12.55 12.48
CA TYR A 198 -13.19 -11.67 13.52
C TYR A 198 -14.30 -10.66 13.81
N ASP A 199 -14.82 -10.55 15.04
CA ASP A 199 -15.87 -9.57 15.42
C ASP A 199 -17.08 -9.49 14.47
N HIS A 200 -17.56 -10.62 13.94
CA HIS A 200 -18.63 -10.72 12.91
C HIS A 200 -18.26 -10.16 11.52
N GLY A 201 -16.97 -10.03 11.21
CA GLY A 201 -16.47 -9.71 9.88
C GLY A 201 -15.47 -10.72 9.36
N LEU A 202 -15.09 -10.54 8.10
CA LEU A 202 -14.01 -11.27 7.46
C LEU A 202 -12.76 -10.40 7.36
N LEU A 203 -11.60 -11.03 7.56
CA LEU A 203 -10.31 -10.41 7.26
C LEU A 203 -9.91 -10.80 5.84
N MET A 204 -10.00 -9.84 4.93
CA MET A 204 -9.64 -10.00 3.51
C MET A 204 -8.61 -8.93 3.13
N ARG A 205 -8.09 -8.98 1.90
CA ARG A 205 -7.27 -7.89 1.36
C ARG A 205 -7.75 -7.48 -0.01
N MET A 206 -8.00 -6.20 -0.18
CA MET A 206 -8.04 -5.57 -1.49
C MET A 206 -6.62 -5.58 -2.08
N GLN A 207 -6.53 -5.97 -3.33
CA GLN A 207 -5.30 -5.91 -4.12
C GLN A 207 -5.50 -4.95 -5.29
N ALA A 208 -4.45 -4.23 -5.66
CA ALA A 208 -4.37 -3.42 -6.86
C ALA A 208 -3.36 -4.00 -7.84
N LYS A 209 -3.66 -3.89 -9.14
CA LYS A 209 -2.77 -4.30 -10.22
C LYS A 209 -1.80 -3.16 -10.53
N THR A 210 -0.51 -3.40 -10.44
CA THR A 210 0.52 -2.39 -10.76
C THR A 210 0.61 -2.18 -12.26
N ASN A 211 1.33 -1.13 -12.67
CA ASN A 211 1.69 -0.89 -14.07
C ASN A 211 2.57 -2.00 -14.66
N THR A 212 3.25 -2.80 -13.83
CA THR A 212 3.99 -4.01 -14.26
C THR A 212 3.08 -5.23 -14.44
N GLY A 213 1.80 -5.13 -14.07
CA GLY A 213 0.84 -6.23 -14.12
C GLY A 213 0.77 -7.08 -12.85
N ASP A 214 1.59 -6.77 -11.84
CA ASP A 214 1.65 -7.52 -10.58
C ASP A 214 0.51 -7.12 -9.64
N TRP A 215 0.03 -8.05 -8.82
CA TRP A 215 -0.95 -7.75 -7.78
C TRP A 215 -0.26 -7.40 -6.46
N ARG A 216 -0.63 -6.26 -5.88
CA ARG A 216 -0.12 -5.79 -4.59
C ARG A 216 -1.26 -5.56 -3.61
N ASP A 217 -1.06 -5.99 -2.36
CA ASP A 217 -2.01 -5.73 -1.28
C ASP A 217 -2.02 -4.23 -0.98
N ILE A 218 -3.22 -3.64 -0.94
CA ILE A 218 -3.44 -2.22 -0.58
C ILE A 218 -4.16 -2.07 0.77
N GLU A 219 -4.37 -3.18 1.44
CA GLU A 219 -4.90 -3.31 2.79
C GLU A 219 -3.96 -4.16 3.62
N ASP A 220 -3.89 -3.84 4.91
CA ASP A 220 -3.16 -4.62 5.88
C ASP A 220 -4.12 -5.54 6.65
N ILE A 221 -3.63 -6.68 7.08
CA ILE A 221 -4.32 -7.47 8.11
C ILE A 221 -3.42 -7.38 9.33
N ALA A 222 -3.58 -6.28 10.06
CA ALA A 222 -2.91 -6.12 11.33
C ALA A 222 -3.41 -7.22 12.27
N ARG A 223 -2.48 -7.89 12.94
CA ARG A 223 -2.82 -8.87 13.96
C ARG A 223 -3.36 -8.10 15.17
N GLY A 224 -4.68 -8.01 15.28
CA GLY A 224 -5.33 -7.58 16.51
C GLY A 224 -4.92 -8.48 17.69
N CYS A 225 -5.17 -8.02 18.92
CA CYS A 225 -4.73 -8.64 20.17
C CYS A 225 -5.42 -9.99 20.52
N GLY A 226 -5.82 -10.78 19.52
CA GLY A 226 -6.24 -12.17 19.67
C GLY A 226 -7.66 -12.42 20.17
N ASN A 227 -8.41 -11.38 20.55
CA ASN A 227 -9.81 -11.50 20.95
C ASN A 227 -10.73 -11.35 19.72
N GLY A 228 -11.87 -12.04 19.70
CA GLY A 228 -12.90 -11.86 18.65
C GLY A 228 -12.91 -12.88 17.52
N PHE A 229 -11.97 -13.84 17.50
CA PHE A 229 -12.00 -14.92 16.51
C PHE A 229 -13.09 -15.96 16.83
N SER A 230 -13.89 -16.30 15.83
CA SER A 230 -14.86 -17.40 15.92
C SER A 230 -14.88 -18.21 14.62
N ASP A 231 -15.32 -19.46 14.69
CA ASP A 231 -15.54 -20.28 13.51
C ASP A 231 -16.95 -20.03 12.95
N MET A 232 -17.04 -19.88 11.65
CA MET A 232 -18.30 -19.77 10.91
C MET A 232 -18.36 -20.84 9.85
N THR A 233 -19.51 -21.50 9.72
CA THR A 233 -19.76 -22.49 8.67
C THR A 233 -20.78 -21.98 7.67
N LEU A 234 -20.37 -21.79 6.42
CA LEU A 234 -21.27 -21.47 5.33
C LEU A 234 -21.70 -22.77 4.64
N ARG A 235 -22.99 -23.12 4.75
CA ARG A 235 -23.56 -24.32 4.11
C ARG A 235 -23.51 -24.20 2.59
N SER A 236 -23.47 -25.34 1.90
CA SER A 236 -23.66 -25.35 0.45
C SER A 236 -25.03 -24.76 0.09
N GLY A 237 -25.08 -24.01 -1.00
CA GLY A 237 -26.27 -23.26 -1.42
C GLY A 237 -26.57 -22.01 -0.58
N HIS A 238 -25.63 -21.51 0.22
CA HIS A 238 -25.79 -20.27 1.00
C HIS A 238 -24.73 -19.22 0.61
N TYR A 239 -25.01 -17.96 0.93
CA TYR A 239 -24.10 -16.84 0.75
C TYR A 239 -24.08 -15.89 1.95
N LEU A 240 -23.01 -15.10 2.04
CA LEU A 240 -22.88 -13.95 2.93
C LEU A 240 -22.89 -12.66 2.12
N HIS A 241 -23.54 -11.64 2.67
CA HIS A 241 -23.51 -10.28 2.16
C HIS A 241 -22.49 -9.47 2.98
N LEU A 242 -21.52 -8.91 2.29
CA LEU A 242 -20.47 -8.03 2.80
C LEU A 242 -20.49 -6.69 2.05
N THR A 243 -19.85 -5.67 2.61
CA THR A 243 -19.49 -4.45 1.90
C THR A 243 -17.98 -4.36 1.76
N SER A 244 -17.47 -4.11 0.56
CA SER A 244 -16.04 -3.83 0.33
C SER A 244 -15.79 -2.34 0.10
N PRO A 245 -14.62 -1.82 0.51
CA PRO A 245 -14.32 -0.40 0.35
C PRO A 245 -14.27 0.02 -1.11
N ALA A 246 -14.64 1.29 -1.30
CA ALA A 246 -14.78 1.94 -2.59
C ALA A 246 -13.62 2.90 -2.85
N TYR A 247 -12.40 2.36 -2.92
CA TYR A 247 -11.22 3.21 -3.02
C TYR A 247 -11.28 4.20 -4.18
N SER A 248 -10.96 5.44 -3.84
CA SER A 248 -10.74 6.54 -4.77
C SER A 248 -9.30 7.01 -4.62
N GLY A 249 -8.71 7.45 -5.72
CA GLY A 249 -7.37 8.03 -5.68
C GLY A 249 -6.86 8.43 -7.04
N ALA A 250 -5.64 8.93 -7.06
CA ALA A 250 -5.00 9.47 -8.26
C ALA A 250 -4.64 8.40 -9.31
N ILE A 251 -4.39 7.16 -8.89
CA ILE A 251 -3.95 6.07 -9.78
C ILE A 251 -5.15 5.20 -10.17
N LYS A 252 -5.55 5.23 -11.43
CA LYS A 252 -6.52 4.27 -11.98
C LYS A 252 -5.89 2.89 -12.13
N THR A 253 -6.59 1.84 -11.72
CA THR A 253 -6.07 0.46 -11.72
C THR A 253 -7.21 -0.57 -11.73
N LYS A 254 -6.86 -1.85 -11.90
CA LYS A 254 -7.75 -2.99 -11.60
C LYS A 254 -7.59 -3.38 -10.14
N LEU A 255 -8.71 -3.66 -9.49
CA LEU A 255 -8.82 -4.15 -8.13
C LEU A 255 -9.35 -5.58 -8.10
N ARG A 256 -9.04 -6.31 -7.03
CA ARG A 256 -9.69 -7.57 -6.65
C ARG A 256 -9.56 -7.81 -5.16
N LEU A 257 -10.47 -8.57 -4.58
CA LEU A 257 -10.34 -9.07 -3.20
C LEU A 257 -9.61 -10.42 -3.19
N ARG A 258 -8.78 -10.61 -2.16
CA ARG A 258 -8.17 -11.89 -1.78
C ARG A 258 -8.72 -12.29 -0.41
N PHE A 259 -9.34 -13.47 -0.35
CA PHE A 259 -9.74 -14.09 0.91
C PHE A 259 -8.93 -15.37 1.14
N THR A 260 -8.25 -15.43 2.28
CA THR A 260 -7.50 -16.61 2.72
C THR A 260 -8.16 -17.16 3.97
N TYR A 261 -8.46 -18.46 3.98
CA TYR A 261 -9.13 -19.13 5.09
C TYR A 261 -8.54 -20.51 5.32
N VAL A 262 -8.71 -21.03 6.53
CA VAL A 262 -8.32 -22.41 6.89
C VAL A 262 -9.57 -23.25 6.98
N SER A 263 -9.58 -24.38 6.29
CA SER A 263 -10.66 -25.37 6.36
C SER A 263 -10.06 -26.77 6.48
N TYR A 264 -10.51 -27.56 7.45
CA TYR A 264 -9.96 -28.88 7.75
C TYR A 264 -8.42 -28.89 7.87
N GLY A 265 -7.85 -27.86 8.50
CA GLY A 265 -6.40 -27.70 8.70
C GLY A 265 -5.61 -27.31 7.45
N ARG A 266 -6.27 -27.04 6.32
CA ARG A 266 -5.62 -26.63 5.07
C ARG A 266 -5.91 -25.16 4.77
N SER A 267 -4.89 -24.43 4.34
CA SER A 267 -5.03 -23.05 3.88
C SER A 267 -5.55 -23.02 2.45
N HIS A 268 -6.58 -22.22 2.23
CA HIS A 268 -7.21 -21.98 0.93
C HIS A 268 -7.18 -20.49 0.63
N THR A 269 -7.08 -20.13 -0.65
CA THR A 269 -7.20 -18.74 -1.10
C THR A 269 -8.12 -18.67 -2.30
N ILE A 270 -9.08 -17.76 -2.24
CA ILE A 270 -9.96 -17.42 -3.36
C ILE A 270 -9.83 -15.92 -3.67
N PHE A 271 -10.11 -15.58 -4.93
CA PHE A 271 -10.09 -14.21 -5.41
C PHE A 271 -11.48 -13.82 -5.93
N SER A 272 -11.82 -12.54 -5.82
CA SER A 272 -12.97 -12.00 -6.54
C SER A 272 -12.71 -11.89 -8.04
N ASN A 273 -13.74 -11.52 -8.79
CA ASN A 273 -13.57 -10.91 -10.11
C ASN A 273 -12.67 -9.66 -10.03
N GLU A 274 -11.99 -9.37 -11.14
CA GLU A 274 -11.30 -8.09 -11.34
C GLU A 274 -12.35 -6.99 -11.64
N PHE A 275 -12.13 -5.78 -11.13
CA PHE A 275 -12.98 -4.62 -11.40
C PHE A 275 -12.15 -3.33 -11.48
N ASP A 276 -12.69 -2.30 -12.12
CA ASP A 276 -12.02 -1.00 -12.21
C ASP A 276 -12.11 -0.23 -10.89
N GLY A 277 -11.03 0.45 -10.53
CA GLY A 277 -10.98 1.29 -9.34
C GLY A 277 -9.83 2.29 -9.39
N SER A 278 -9.56 2.90 -8.25
CA SER A 278 -8.41 3.79 -8.09
C SER A 278 -7.86 3.79 -6.69
N ILE A 279 -6.57 4.08 -6.58
CA ILE A 279 -5.83 4.11 -5.32
C ILE A 279 -4.93 5.34 -5.25
N ASN A 280 -4.50 5.69 -4.06
CA ASN A 280 -3.37 6.60 -3.88
C ASN A 280 -2.05 5.84 -3.70
N PRO A 281 -0.91 6.46 -4.06
CA PRO A 281 0.39 5.79 -4.04
C PRO A 281 0.78 5.20 -2.67
N GLY A 282 0.42 5.88 -1.58
CA GLY A 282 0.71 5.47 -0.21
C GLY A 282 0.09 4.14 0.17
N GLN A 283 -1.06 3.77 -0.42
CA GLN A 283 -1.70 2.48 -0.17
C GLN A 283 -0.84 1.27 -0.60
N LEU A 284 0.19 1.45 -1.43
CA LEU A 284 1.07 0.35 -1.86
C LEU A 284 2.18 -0.02 -0.86
N TRP A 285 2.43 0.82 0.15
CA TRP A 285 3.60 0.63 1.03
C TRP A 285 3.43 1.19 2.45
N ARG A 286 2.47 2.09 2.69
CA ARG A 286 2.27 2.76 3.98
C ARG A 286 1.18 2.07 4.78
N SER A 287 1.53 1.22 5.74
CA SER A 287 0.57 0.67 6.71
C SER A 287 0.22 1.70 7.78
N GLU A 288 -1.07 1.77 8.17
CA GLU A 288 -1.56 2.62 9.26
C GLU A 288 -0.79 2.37 10.57
N TRP A 289 -0.44 1.11 10.84
CA TRP A 289 0.23 0.70 12.08
C TRP A 289 1.71 1.06 12.14
N ASN A 290 2.37 1.11 10.99
CA ASN A 290 3.80 1.45 10.90
C ASN A 290 4.05 2.96 10.83
N PHE A 291 2.99 3.76 10.66
CA PHE A 291 3.05 5.21 10.52
C PHE A 291 1.89 5.85 11.29
N PRO A 292 1.90 5.79 12.64
CA PRO A 292 0.89 6.51 13.41
C PRO A 292 0.88 7.96 12.96
N SER A 293 -0.31 8.49 12.64
CA SER A 293 -0.54 9.84 12.12
C SER A 293 0.15 10.94 12.94
N THR A 294 0.52 10.64 14.19
CA THR A 294 1.23 11.53 15.11
C THR A 294 2.69 11.82 14.76
N ASP A 295 3.37 10.97 13.98
CA ASP A 295 4.82 11.17 13.71
C ASP A 295 5.12 12.32 12.73
N TYR A 296 4.11 12.80 11.98
CA TYR A 296 4.22 13.99 11.14
C TYR A 296 3.53 15.24 11.76
N LEU A 297 2.88 15.08 12.92
CA LEU A 297 2.10 16.13 13.59
C LEU A 297 2.80 16.73 14.82
N ARG A 298 4.07 16.37 15.09
CA ARG A 298 4.87 17.07 16.10
C ARG A 298 5.79 18.08 15.40
N PRO A 299 5.64 19.40 15.67
CA PRO A 299 6.49 20.44 15.11
C PRO A 299 7.97 20.27 15.48
#